data_AF-A3MTE3-F1
#
_entry.id   AF-A3MTE3-F1
#
_cell.length_a   1.000
_cell.length_b   1.000
_cell.length_c   1.000
_cell.angle_alpha   90.00
_cell.angle_beta   90.00
_cell.angle_gamma   90.00
#
_symmetry.space_group_name_H-M   'P 1'
#
loop_
_entity.id
_entity.type
_entity.pdbx_description
1 polymer ?
#
loop_
_entity_poly.entity_id
_entity_poly.type
_entity_poly.pdbx_seq_one_letter_code
_entity_poly.pdbx_strand_id
1 'polypeptide(L)'
;MSWRLTATVAITATLIALVAALLPPTDLLTQLRSATYTAHYPWGLVAADGSHAYAELGPYRVALNLWKIVICDGGCTSQNINAIQLYAQLKAQGQLVIEDRGGGCYHAQLKPTQLAGRVVAADVTFCLQRGIPTRIDGTVTIDGHEIRLGGEPHIEPTFPMDKYLEIHEKT
;
A
#
# COMPACT_ATOMS: atom_id res chain seq x y z
N MET A 1 -9.15 12.73 24.71
CA MET A 1 -9.08 11.36 24.15
C MET A 1 -9.59 11.43 22.71
N SER A 2 -9.06 10.74 21.70
CA SER A 2 -7.83 9.93 21.66
C SER A 2 -7.18 9.91 20.26
N TRP A 3 -5.88 10.22 20.21
CA TRP A 3 -4.80 9.69 19.35
C TRP A 3 -5.08 9.12 17.92
N ARG A 4 -4.50 9.83 16.91
CA ARG A 4 -3.61 9.33 15.82
C ARG A 4 -4.19 8.32 14.78
N LEU A 5 -4.39 8.74 13.50
CA LEU A 5 -3.48 8.56 12.31
C LEU A 5 -3.59 7.13 11.64
N THR A 6 -3.17 6.70 10.42
CA THR A 6 -2.32 7.09 9.22
C THR A 6 -2.74 6.52 7.84
N ALA A 7 -1.99 6.05 6.76
CA ALA A 7 -0.65 5.49 6.26
C ALA A 7 -0.06 4.16 6.83
N THR A 8 0.74 3.34 6.11
CA THR A 8 1.42 3.38 4.77
C THR A 8 1.01 2.12 3.95
N VAL A 9 1.08 1.91 2.63
CA VAL A 9 1.81 2.29 1.38
C VAL A 9 2.90 1.27 0.95
N ALA A 10 4.20 1.38 1.17
CA ALA A 10 4.98 2.61 1.16
C ALA A 10 4.70 3.43 -0.09
N ILE A 11 4.41 2.79 -1.25
CA ILE A 11 3.92 3.48 -2.45
C ILE A 11 2.66 2.94 -3.18
N THR A 12 2.28 1.65 -3.04
CA THR A 12 1.04 1.12 -3.69
C THR A 12 -0.03 0.62 -2.70
N ALA A 13 0.36 -0.04 -1.60
CA ALA A 13 -0.54 -0.68 -0.63
C ALA A 13 -0.92 0.22 0.59
N THR A 14 -1.35 1.45 0.36
CA THR A 14 -2.19 2.28 1.27
C THR A 14 -3.35 2.79 0.47
N LEU A 15 -3.07 3.16 -0.77
CA LEU A 15 -4.07 3.45 -1.76
C LEU A 15 -5.02 2.24 -1.84
N ILE A 16 -4.50 1.02 -1.75
CA ILE A 16 -5.33 -0.13 -1.34
C ILE A 16 -5.37 -0.31 0.20
N ALA A 17 -4.35 -0.86 0.88
CA ALA A 17 -4.44 -1.30 2.29
C ALA A 17 -4.59 -0.21 3.39
N LEU A 18 -5.00 1.01 3.01
CA LEU A 18 -5.30 2.13 3.88
C LEU A 18 -6.34 3.11 3.31
N VAL A 19 -6.89 2.77 2.15
CA VAL A 19 -8.32 2.81 1.95
C VAL A 19 -8.97 1.60 2.68
N ALA A 20 -8.21 0.89 3.55
CA ALA A 20 -8.62 -0.07 4.56
C ALA A 20 -8.71 0.45 6.00
N ALA A 21 -7.94 1.45 6.40
CA ALA A 21 -7.78 1.70 7.83
C ALA A 21 -8.84 2.64 8.45
N LEU A 22 -9.05 3.85 7.91
CA LEU A 22 -9.47 5.04 8.71
C LEU A 22 -10.41 6.03 7.98
N LEU A 23 -11.69 6.00 8.34
CA LEU A 23 -12.86 6.66 7.70
C LEU A 23 -13.09 8.15 8.01
N PRO A 24 -13.94 8.91 7.26
CA PRO A 24 -15.16 8.56 6.45
C PRO A 24 -15.03 8.72 4.91
N PRO A 25 -16.08 8.44 4.08
CA PRO A 25 -17.47 8.04 4.38
C PRO A 25 -17.58 6.56 4.79
N THR A 26 -18.25 6.30 5.92
CA THR A 26 -18.11 5.17 6.89
C THR A 26 -18.08 3.72 6.38
N ASP A 27 -18.22 3.51 5.08
CA ASP A 27 -18.23 2.22 4.42
C ASP A 27 -16.83 1.85 3.90
N LEU A 28 -16.18 2.77 3.17
CA LEU A 28 -15.04 2.50 2.30
C LEU A 28 -13.88 1.77 3.00
N LEU A 29 -13.43 2.29 4.14
CA LEU A 29 -12.32 1.69 4.85
C LEU A 29 -12.77 0.56 5.80
N THR A 30 -13.98 0.60 6.36
CA THR A 30 -14.61 -0.56 7.04
C THR A 30 -14.58 -1.80 6.13
N GLN A 31 -14.93 -1.62 4.85
CA GLN A 31 -14.90 -2.68 3.84
C GLN A 31 -13.50 -3.26 3.67
N LEU A 32 -12.50 -2.46 3.30
CA LEU A 32 -11.13 -2.94 3.06
C LEU A 32 -10.41 -3.42 4.35
N ARG A 33 -10.80 -2.97 5.56
CA ARG A 33 -10.31 -3.54 6.84
C ARG A 33 -10.92 -4.90 7.15
N SER A 34 -12.12 -5.16 6.65
CA SER A 34 -12.80 -6.47 6.75
C SER A 34 -12.41 -7.43 5.63
N ALA A 35 -11.69 -6.95 4.61
CA ALA A 35 -11.26 -7.73 3.46
C ALA A 35 -9.87 -8.33 3.69
N THR A 36 -9.82 -9.65 3.92
CA THR A 36 -8.61 -10.45 3.68
C THR A 36 -8.57 -10.84 2.21
N TYR A 37 -7.55 -10.39 1.48
CA TYR A 37 -7.43 -10.69 0.05
C TYR A 37 -5.97 -10.69 -0.44
N THR A 38 -5.76 -11.40 -1.55
CA THR A 38 -4.60 -11.29 -2.42
C THR A 38 -5.07 -10.94 -3.83
N ALA A 39 -4.53 -9.86 -4.38
CA ALA A 39 -4.82 -9.36 -5.72
C ALA A 39 -3.61 -9.61 -6.63
N HIS A 40 -3.75 -10.56 -7.56
CA HIS A 40 -2.73 -10.92 -8.54
C HIS A 40 -2.92 -10.14 -9.83
N TYR A 41 -1.88 -9.50 -10.32
CA TYR A 41 -1.86 -8.66 -11.52
C TYR A 41 -0.79 -9.12 -12.51
N PRO A 42 -0.82 -8.69 -13.79
CA PRO A 42 0.20 -9.05 -14.78
C PRO A 42 1.65 -8.60 -14.43
N TRP A 43 1.80 -7.67 -13.48
CA TRP A 43 3.07 -7.08 -13.05
C TRP A 43 3.55 -7.52 -11.66
N GLY A 44 2.76 -8.32 -10.92
CA GLY A 44 3.05 -8.67 -9.53
C GLY A 44 1.77 -8.94 -8.71
N LEU A 45 1.82 -8.75 -7.39
CA LEU A 45 0.66 -8.95 -6.51
C LEU A 45 0.61 -7.95 -5.35
N VAL A 46 -0.57 -7.75 -4.77
CA VAL A 46 -0.81 -6.96 -3.55
C VAL A 46 -1.79 -7.69 -2.65
N ALA A 47 -1.46 -7.89 -1.38
CA ALA A 47 -2.32 -8.55 -0.39
C ALA A 47 -2.48 -7.73 0.88
N ALA A 48 -3.60 -7.89 1.58
CA ALA A 48 -3.84 -7.34 2.92
C ALA A 48 -4.79 -8.22 3.74
N ASP A 49 -4.71 -8.12 5.07
CA ASP A 49 -5.60 -8.81 6.03
C ASP A 49 -6.25 -7.86 7.07
N GLY A 50 -6.18 -6.55 6.83
CA GLY A 50 -6.62 -5.50 7.77
C GLY A 50 -5.57 -5.10 8.83
N SER A 51 -4.51 -5.88 9.00
CA SER A 51 -3.40 -5.62 9.94
C SER A 51 -2.00 -5.65 9.31
N HIS A 52 -1.82 -6.44 8.26
CA HIS A 52 -0.63 -6.59 7.44
C HIS A 52 -0.91 -6.18 5.99
N ALA A 53 0.14 -5.78 5.29
CA ALA A 53 0.15 -5.59 3.84
C ALA A 53 1.41 -6.22 3.23
N TYR A 54 1.25 -6.84 2.07
CA TYR A 54 2.33 -7.47 1.32
C TYR A 54 2.22 -7.11 -0.17
N ALA A 55 3.34 -6.95 -0.87
CA ALA A 55 3.34 -6.71 -2.31
C ALA A 55 4.59 -7.27 -3.00
N GLU A 56 4.42 -7.71 -4.25
CA GLU A 56 5.49 -8.05 -5.20
C GLU A 56 5.35 -7.13 -6.41
N LEU A 57 6.43 -6.45 -6.79
CA LEU A 57 6.47 -5.35 -7.76
C LEU A 57 7.76 -5.49 -8.60
N GLY A 58 7.70 -6.29 -9.67
CA GLY A 58 8.90 -6.65 -10.42
C GLY A 58 9.94 -7.38 -9.53
N PRO A 59 11.19 -6.87 -9.39
CA PRO A 59 12.17 -7.45 -8.48
C PRO A 59 11.92 -7.11 -7.01
N TYR A 60 11.07 -6.11 -6.73
CA TYR A 60 10.84 -5.60 -5.39
C TYR A 60 9.78 -6.41 -4.65
N ARG A 61 10.03 -6.66 -3.36
CA ARG A 61 9.07 -7.29 -2.45
C ARG A 61 8.94 -6.43 -1.19
N VAL A 62 7.72 -6.16 -0.76
CA VAL A 62 7.41 -5.22 0.32
C VAL A 62 6.54 -5.90 1.36
N ALA A 63 6.91 -5.79 2.64
CA ALA A 63 6.11 -6.24 3.78
C ALA A 63 5.92 -5.08 4.76
N LEU A 64 4.69 -4.83 5.18
CA LEU A 64 4.34 -3.73 6.07
C LEU A 64 3.31 -4.16 7.11
N ASN A 65 3.43 -3.61 8.32
CA ASN A 65 2.34 -3.56 9.29
C ASN A 65 2.30 -2.19 9.99
N LEU A 66 1.59 -2.12 11.12
CA LEU A 66 1.44 -0.92 11.94
C LEU A 66 2.78 -0.34 12.49
N TRP A 67 3.85 -1.14 12.57
CA TRP A 67 5.08 -0.84 13.33
C TRP A 67 6.39 -0.99 12.54
N LYS A 68 6.37 -1.67 11.41
CA LYS A 68 7.55 -1.92 10.59
C LYS A 68 7.18 -1.93 9.11
N ILE A 69 8.11 -1.47 8.29
CA ILE A 69 8.15 -1.71 6.85
C ILE A 69 9.49 -2.32 6.48
N VAL A 70 9.46 -3.32 5.59
CA VAL A 70 10.61 -3.92 4.93
C VAL A 70 10.43 -3.83 3.41
N ILE A 71 11.50 -3.49 2.70
CA ILE A 71 11.57 -3.51 1.23
C ILE A 71 12.81 -4.33 0.85
N CYS A 72 12.65 -5.28 -0.06
CA CYS A 72 13.75 -6.10 -0.58
C CYS A 72 13.80 -6.09 -2.11
N ASP A 73 15.02 -6.16 -2.66
CA ASP A 73 15.33 -6.21 -4.10
C ASP A 73 16.43 -7.24 -4.46
N GLY A 74 16.89 -7.98 -3.45
CA GLY A 74 18.11 -8.80 -3.47
C GLY A 74 18.86 -8.67 -2.15
N GLY A 75 18.94 -7.44 -1.63
CA GLY A 75 19.09 -7.18 -0.19
C GLY A 75 17.73 -6.86 0.44
N CYS A 76 17.64 -6.82 1.78
CA CYS A 76 16.46 -6.35 2.51
C CYS A 76 16.83 -5.16 3.39
N THR A 77 16.03 -4.09 3.34
CA THR A 77 16.18 -2.90 4.16
C THR A 77 14.87 -2.61 4.88
N SER A 78 14.91 -2.09 6.10
CA SER A 78 13.71 -1.86 6.90
C SER A 78 13.75 -0.55 7.68
N GLN A 79 12.59 -0.18 8.20
CA GLN A 79 12.40 0.96 9.07
C GLN A 79 11.30 0.63 10.07
N ASN A 80 11.63 0.76 11.36
CA ASN A 80 10.61 0.87 12.39
C ASN A 80 9.86 2.17 12.14
N ILE A 81 8.61 2.05 11.75
CA ILE A 81 7.68 3.16 11.58
C ILE A 81 6.74 3.11 12.77
N ASN A 82 6.24 4.25 13.23
CA ASN A 82 4.84 4.21 13.56
C ASN A 82 4.16 4.38 12.20
N ALA A 83 3.56 3.32 11.65
CA ALA A 83 2.74 3.47 10.45
C ALA A 83 1.73 4.56 10.75
N ILE A 84 1.09 4.48 11.94
CA ILE A 84 0.26 5.47 12.70
C ILE A 84 1.03 6.75 13.16
N GLN A 85 2.08 7.16 12.42
CA GLN A 85 2.54 8.55 12.36
C GLN A 85 2.84 9.11 10.95
N LEU A 86 3.28 8.28 10.00
CA LEU A 86 3.77 8.67 8.67
C LEU A 86 2.78 9.44 7.75
N TYR A 87 1.46 9.15 7.76
CA TYR A 87 0.44 9.78 6.88
C TYR A 87 0.24 11.25 7.07
N ALA A 88 -0.04 11.73 8.30
CA ALA A 88 -0.31 13.16 8.45
C ALA A 88 1.00 13.94 8.38
N GLN A 89 2.15 13.31 8.58
CA GLN A 89 3.42 13.86 8.15
C GLN A 89 3.41 14.04 6.61
N LEU A 90 3.23 12.97 5.82
CA LEU A 90 3.23 13.07 4.35
C LEU A 90 2.10 13.93 3.77
N LYS A 91 0.88 13.89 4.30
CA LYS A 91 -0.27 14.71 3.89
C LYS A 91 -0.07 16.18 4.28
N ALA A 92 0.36 16.50 5.50
CA ALA A 92 0.58 17.88 5.92
C ALA A 92 1.83 18.51 5.28
N GLN A 93 2.83 17.69 4.93
CA GLN A 93 3.99 18.11 4.12
C GLN A 93 3.67 18.19 2.61
N GLY A 94 2.46 17.83 2.18
CA GLY A 94 2.08 17.81 0.77
C GLY A 94 2.86 16.79 -0.08
N GLN A 95 3.47 15.78 0.54
CA GLN A 95 4.15 14.66 -0.10
C GLN A 95 3.15 13.60 -0.60
N LEU A 96 2.06 13.37 0.14
CA LEU A 96 0.97 12.46 -0.23
C LEU A 96 -0.30 13.24 -0.59
N VAL A 97 -0.80 13.02 -1.79
CA VAL A 97 -2.12 13.47 -2.27
C VAL A 97 -2.99 12.24 -2.49
N ILE A 98 -4.27 12.33 -2.11
CA ILE A 98 -5.31 11.31 -2.37
C ILE A 98 -6.59 12.07 -2.66
N GLU A 99 -7.24 11.74 -3.77
CA GLU A 99 -8.42 12.38 -4.32
C GLU A 99 -9.46 11.31 -4.67
N ASP A 100 -10.69 11.47 -4.19
CA ASP A 100 -11.84 10.70 -4.66
C ASP A 100 -12.19 11.16 -6.08
N ARG A 101 -12.28 10.23 -7.03
CA ARG A 101 -12.64 10.49 -8.44
C ARG A 101 -14.05 9.99 -8.77
N GLY A 102 -14.82 9.57 -7.77
CA GLY A 102 -16.17 9.01 -7.89
C GLY A 102 -16.17 7.52 -8.22
N GLY A 103 -17.33 6.88 -8.03
CA GLY A 103 -17.56 5.49 -8.43
C GLY A 103 -16.73 4.43 -7.68
N GLY A 104 -16.11 4.78 -6.56
CA GLY A 104 -15.14 3.92 -5.85
C GLY A 104 -13.73 3.94 -6.45
N CYS A 105 -13.45 4.87 -7.37
CA CYS A 105 -12.13 5.11 -7.93
C CYS A 105 -11.45 6.32 -7.28
N TYR A 106 -10.14 6.23 -7.11
CA TYR A 106 -9.31 7.18 -6.40
C TYR A 106 -8.02 7.43 -7.18
N HIS A 107 -7.64 8.69 -7.32
CA HIS A 107 -6.31 9.07 -7.78
C HIS A 107 -5.45 9.43 -6.57
N ALA A 108 -4.17 9.07 -6.60
CA ALA A 108 -3.24 9.46 -5.57
C ALA A 108 -1.79 9.48 -6.04
N GLN A 109 -1.03 10.39 -5.44
CA GLN A 109 0.34 10.69 -5.79
C GLN A 109 1.17 10.73 -4.50
N LEU A 110 2.31 10.04 -4.50
CA LEU A 110 3.36 10.25 -3.51
C LEU A 110 4.61 10.79 -4.19
N LYS A 111 5.07 11.96 -3.75
CA LYS A 111 6.34 12.55 -4.15
C LYS A 111 7.52 11.73 -3.58
N PRO A 112 8.73 11.79 -4.18
CA PRO A 112 9.90 11.05 -3.73
C PRO A 112 10.15 11.16 -2.22
N THR A 113 9.95 10.05 -1.52
CA THR A 113 9.98 9.95 -0.05
C THR A 113 10.94 8.84 0.37
N GLN A 114 11.78 9.11 1.38
CA GLN A 114 12.69 8.12 1.94
C GLN A 114 11.96 7.16 2.89
N LEU A 115 11.86 5.88 2.54
CA LEU A 115 11.19 4.83 3.30
C LEU A 115 12.00 3.53 3.29
N ALA A 116 12.24 2.92 4.45
CA ALA A 116 13.01 1.67 4.58
C ALA A 116 14.37 1.71 3.85
N GLY A 117 15.07 2.86 3.87
CA GLY A 117 16.35 3.06 3.18
C GLY A 117 16.25 3.32 1.67
N ARG A 118 15.05 3.35 1.09
CA ARG A 118 14.77 3.51 -0.34
C ARG A 118 14.17 4.89 -0.64
N VAL A 119 14.44 5.45 -1.82
CA VAL A 119 13.73 6.64 -2.33
C VAL A 119 12.57 6.16 -3.18
N VAL A 120 11.34 6.46 -2.79
CA VAL A 120 10.17 5.87 -3.45
C VAL A 120 9.10 6.92 -3.77
N ALA A 121 8.42 6.81 -4.92
CA ALA A 121 7.37 7.72 -5.40
C ALA A 121 6.23 6.97 -6.13
N ALA A 122 5.04 7.57 -6.20
CA ALA A 122 3.83 7.01 -6.81
C ALA A 122 3.06 8.06 -7.61
N ASP A 123 2.46 7.66 -8.73
CA ASP A 123 1.34 8.37 -9.35
C ASP A 123 0.37 7.32 -9.91
N VAL A 124 -0.70 7.02 -9.17
CA VAL A 124 -1.57 5.87 -9.46
C VAL A 124 -3.05 6.20 -9.33
N THR A 125 -3.87 5.49 -10.10
CA THR A 125 -5.33 5.49 -9.99
C THR A 125 -5.78 4.06 -9.73
N PHE A 126 -6.62 3.86 -8.74
CA PHE A 126 -7.09 2.54 -8.31
C PHE A 126 -8.60 2.59 -8.04
N CYS A 127 -9.29 1.47 -8.29
CA CYS A 127 -10.73 1.34 -8.09
C CYS A 127 -11.05 0.17 -7.15
N LEU A 128 -12.09 0.38 -6.34
CA LEU A 128 -12.50 -0.49 -5.25
C LEU A 128 -14.00 -0.75 -5.33
N GLN A 129 -14.40 -2.01 -5.18
CA GLN A 129 -15.81 -2.38 -5.02
C GLN A 129 -15.97 -3.21 -3.75
N ARG A 130 -16.78 -2.72 -2.80
CA ARG A 130 -16.94 -3.33 -1.46
C ARG A 130 -15.61 -3.60 -0.76
N GLY A 131 -14.64 -2.70 -0.93
CA GLY A 131 -13.29 -2.86 -0.39
C GLY A 131 -12.46 -3.99 -1.00
N ILE A 132 -12.76 -4.40 -2.22
CA ILE A 132 -11.91 -5.31 -3.01
C ILE A 132 -11.36 -4.53 -4.21
N PRO A 133 -10.05 -4.64 -4.53
CA PRO A 133 -9.49 -4.06 -5.75
C PRO A 133 -10.15 -4.59 -7.01
N THR A 134 -10.61 -3.69 -7.88
CA THR A 134 -11.14 -4.05 -9.20
C THR A 134 -10.22 -3.61 -10.34
N ARG A 135 -9.39 -2.58 -10.11
CA ARG A 135 -8.47 -2.03 -11.12
C ARG A 135 -7.35 -1.21 -10.48
N ILE A 136 -6.17 -1.18 -11.10
CA ILE A 136 -5.13 -0.19 -10.81
C ILE A 136 -4.28 0.12 -12.05
N ASP A 137 -4.03 1.40 -12.29
CA ASP A 137 -3.14 1.90 -13.36
C ASP A 137 -2.22 2.99 -12.81
N GLY A 138 -1.05 3.18 -13.42
CA GLY A 138 -0.15 4.30 -13.13
C GLY A 138 1.31 3.90 -13.02
N THR A 139 2.10 4.65 -12.26
CA THR A 139 3.53 4.40 -12.04
C THR A 139 3.92 4.36 -10.57
N VAL A 140 4.92 3.53 -10.31
CA VAL A 140 5.61 3.34 -9.03
C VAL A 140 7.10 3.48 -9.32
N THR A 141 7.82 4.31 -8.57
CA THR A 141 9.26 4.49 -8.75
C THR A 141 9.98 4.11 -7.47
N ILE A 142 10.86 3.10 -7.51
CA ILE A 142 11.72 2.70 -6.38
C ILE A 142 13.19 2.89 -6.78
N ASP A 143 13.93 3.72 -6.03
CA ASP A 143 15.32 4.09 -6.30
C ASP A 143 15.59 4.54 -7.76
N GLY A 144 14.60 5.22 -8.36
CA GLY A 144 14.62 5.68 -9.76
C GLY A 144 14.09 4.68 -10.80
N HIS A 145 13.80 3.43 -10.43
CA HIS A 145 13.25 2.42 -11.34
C HIS A 145 11.73 2.55 -11.45
N GLU A 146 11.23 2.95 -12.63
CA GLU A 146 9.80 3.01 -12.95
C GLU A 146 9.21 1.60 -13.16
N ILE A 147 8.12 1.32 -12.45
CA ILE A 147 7.28 0.14 -12.57
C ILE A 147 5.91 0.62 -13.00
N ARG A 148 5.44 0.17 -14.17
CA ARG A 148 4.12 0.50 -14.68
C ARG A 148 3.09 -0.47 -14.12
N LEU A 149 2.09 0.09 -13.44
CA LEU A 149 0.91 -0.63 -13.02
C LEU A 149 -0.16 -0.50 -14.09
N GLY A 150 -0.91 -1.58 -14.30
CA GLY A 150 -2.06 -1.59 -15.18
C GLY A 150 -2.95 -2.80 -14.99
N GLY A 151 -4.23 -2.62 -15.26
CA GLY A 151 -5.21 -3.71 -15.42
C GLY A 151 -5.99 -4.11 -14.17
N GLU A 152 -6.71 -5.22 -14.34
CA GLU A 152 -7.66 -5.79 -13.38
C GLU A 152 -7.02 -6.99 -12.66
N PRO A 153 -7.26 -7.19 -11.35
CA PRO A 153 -6.68 -8.30 -10.60
C PRO A 153 -7.53 -9.59 -10.68
N HIS A 154 -6.85 -10.73 -10.56
CA HIS A 154 -7.50 -11.91 -9.99
C HIS A 154 -7.47 -11.81 -8.45
N ILE A 155 -8.60 -12.05 -7.79
CA ILE A 155 -8.76 -11.90 -6.33
C ILE A 155 -8.93 -13.26 -5.67
N GLU A 156 -8.05 -13.57 -4.71
CA GLU A 156 -8.16 -14.70 -3.78
C GLU A 156 -8.51 -14.17 -2.37
N PRO A 157 -9.41 -14.82 -1.60
CA PRO A 157 -9.82 -14.39 -0.26
C PRO A 157 -8.83 -14.85 0.83
N THR A 158 -7.53 -14.67 0.60
CA THR A 158 -6.43 -15.20 1.42
C THR A 158 -5.33 -14.15 1.57
N PHE A 159 -4.46 -14.29 2.58
CA PHE A 159 -3.25 -13.49 2.74
C PHE A 159 -2.03 -14.42 2.76
N PRO A 160 -0.94 -14.13 2.02
CA PRO A 160 0.19 -15.04 1.87
C PRO A 160 1.16 -14.88 3.06
N MET A 161 0.71 -15.27 4.26
CA MET A 161 1.41 -15.02 5.52
C MET A 161 2.86 -15.54 5.49
N ASP A 162 3.12 -16.70 4.89
CA ASP A 162 4.47 -17.27 4.78
C ASP A 162 5.41 -16.36 3.97
N LYS A 163 4.95 -15.83 2.83
CA LYS A 163 5.70 -14.86 2.02
C LYS A 163 5.91 -13.53 2.76
N TYR A 164 4.91 -13.09 3.51
CA TYR A 164 5.00 -11.89 4.34
C TYR A 164 6.06 -12.05 5.44
N LEU A 165 6.04 -13.15 6.19
CA LEU A 165 7.00 -13.44 7.26
C LEU A 165 8.42 -13.65 6.72
N GLU A 166 8.59 -14.34 5.58
CA GLU A 166 9.87 -14.53 4.87
C GLU A 166 10.60 -13.22 4.56
N ILE A 167 9.90 -12.08 4.61
CA ILE A 167 10.45 -10.74 4.40
C ILE A 167 10.38 -9.89 5.67
N HIS A 168 9.25 -9.89 6.37
CA HIS A 168 9.02 -9.04 7.53
C HIS A 168 9.98 -9.37 8.69
N GLU A 169 10.38 -10.65 8.83
CA GLU A 169 11.37 -11.10 9.80
C GLU A 169 12.82 -10.86 9.35
N LYS A 170 13.07 -10.57 8.06
CA LYS A 170 14.41 -10.22 7.54
C LYS A 170 14.77 -8.77 7.84
N THR A 171 14.96 -8.44 9.11
CA THR A 171 15.76 -7.31 9.65
C THR A 171 15.61 -7.21 11.17
#